data_AF-A0A5E6N8K8-F1
#
_entry.id   AF-A0A5E6N8K8-F1
#
_cell.length_a   1.000
_cell.length_b   1.000
_cell.length_c   1.000
_cell.angle_alpha   90.00
_cell.angle_beta   90.00
_cell.angle_gamma   90.00
#
_symmetry.space_group_name_H-M   'P 1'
#
loop_
_entity.id
_entity.type
_entity.pdbx_description
1 polymer ?
#
loop_
_entity_poly.entity_id
_entity_poly.type
_entity_poly.pdbx_seq_one_letter_code
_entity_poly.pdbx_strand_id
1 'polypeptide(L)' 'MADKIEAAVNRVLDQGYRTQDIAGDGNSVVGTREMGDLVVEALVKIIVY' A
#
# COMPACT_ATOMS: atom_id res chain seq x y z
N MET A 1 -5.07 7.49 -14.74
CA MET A 1 -5.38 6.15 -14.17
C MET A 1 -4.14 5.57 -13.50
N ALA A 2 -2.99 5.54 -14.21
CA ALA A 2 -1.70 5.21 -13.61
C ALA A 2 -1.41 6.00 -12.33
N ASP A 3 -1.58 7.33 -12.35
CA ASP A 3 -1.32 8.21 -11.20
C ASP A 3 -2.13 7.82 -9.94
N LYS A 4 -3.35 7.30 -10.11
CA LYS A 4 -4.19 6.87 -8.97
C LYS A 4 -3.66 5.59 -8.32
N ILE A 5 -3.13 4.68 -9.14
CA ILE A 5 -2.50 3.45 -8.66
C ILE A 5 -1.20 3.79 -7.93
N GLU A 6 -0.37 4.66 -8.50
CA GLU A 6 0.86 5.14 -7.85
C GLU A 6 0.56 5.82 -6.51
N ALA A 7 -0.45 6.69 -6.47
CA ALA A 7 -0.90 7.32 -5.23
C ALA A 7 -1.39 6.30 -4.19
N ALA A 8 -2.11 5.24 -4.60
CA ALA A 8 -2.55 4.19 -3.70
C ALA A 8 -1.38 3.42 -3.10
N VAL A 9 -0.40 3.04 -3.92
CA VAL A 9 0.83 2.36 -3.48
C VAL A 9 1.58 3.24 -2.49
N ASN A 10 1.84 4.51 -2.83
CA ASN A 10 2.54 5.44 -1.94
C ASN A 10 1.81 5.61 -0.62
N ARG A 11 0.48 5.71 -0.63
CA ARG A 11 -0.31 5.85 0.60
C ARG A 11 -0.20 4.62 1.53
N VAL A 12 -0.13 3.41 0.98
CA VAL A 12 0.10 2.19 1.78
C VAL A 12 1.52 2.19 2.35
N LEU A 13 2.50 2.63 1.56
CA LEU A 13 3.88 2.74 2.01
C LEU A 13 4.06 3.82 3.09
N ASP A 14 3.37 4.94 3.01
CA ASP A 14 3.41 6.03 4.02
C ASP A 14 2.79 5.59 5.35
N GLN A 15 1.87 4.63 5.33
CA GLN A 15 1.31 4.00 6.54
C GLN A 15 2.28 3.00 7.20
N GLY A 16 3.46 2.78 6.62
CA GLY A 16 4.50 1.93 7.19
C GLY A 16 4.41 0.45 6.81
N TYR A 17 3.42 0.04 6.02
CA TYR A 17 3.28 -1.34 5.54
C TYR A 17 4.35 -1.68 4.50
N ARG A 18 5.03 -2.81 4.67
CA ARG A 18 6.08 -3.30 3.75
C ARG A 18 5.99 -4.81 3.59
N THR A 19 6.36 -5.31 2.42
CA THR A 19 6.67 -6.75 2.27
C THR A 19 8.07 -7.04 2.82
N GLN A 20 8.33 -8.31 3.13
CA GLN A 20 9.56 -8.75 3.81
C GLN A 20 10.85 -8.32 3.09
N ASP A 21 10.83 -8.20 1.77
CA ASP A 21 11.97 -7.83 0.93
C ASP A 21 12.39 -6.35 1.06
N ILE A 22 11.49 -5.47 1.51
CA ILE A 22 11.73 -4.01 1.60
C ILE A 22 11.45 -3.42 2.99
N ALA A 23 11.20 -4.27 3.99
CA ALA A 23 10.94 -3.82 5.35
C ALA A 23 12.24 -3.41 6.06
N GLY A 24 12.21 -2.26 6.74
CA GLY A 24 13.23 -1.84 7.70
C GLY A 24 12.73 -1.91 9.13
N ASP A 25 13.55 -1.45 10.08
CA ASP A 25 13.18 -1.41 11.50
C ASP A 25 11.96 -0.49 11.71
N GLY A 26 10.95 -1.01 12.41
CA GLY A 26 9.72 -0.27 12.73
C GLY A 26 8.62 -0.32 11.67
N ASN A 27 8.84 -0.97 10.53
CA ASN A 27 7.79 -1.20 9.54
C ASN A 27 6.84 -2.33 9.96
N SER A 28 5.59 -2.23 9.50
CA SER A 28 4.62 -3.33 9.60
C SER A 28 4.82 -4.28 8.42
N VAL A 29 5.38 -5.45 8.68
CA VAL A 29 5.65 -6.46 7.65
C VAL A 29 4.37 -7.21 7.31
N VAL A 30 3.98 -7.19 6.04
CA VAL A 30 2.78 -7.84 5.50
C VAL A 30 3.14 -8.82 4.38
N GLY A 31 2.26 -9.80 4.14
CA GLY A 31 2.40 -10.73 3.02
C GLY A 31 1.96 -10.14 1.68
N THR A 32 2.24 -10.84 0.58
CA THR A 32 1.87 -10.41 -0.79
C THR A 32 0.38 -10.14 -0.95
N ARG A 33 -0.46 -11.03 -0.40
CA ARG A 33 -1.92 -10.90 -0.50
C ARG A 33 -2.43 -9.69 0.27
N GLU A 34 -2.00 -9.55 1.51
CA GLU A 34 -2.37 -8.44 2.38
C GLU A 34 -1.91 -7.09 1.82
N MET A 35 -0.70 -7.01 1.25
CA MET A 35 -0.23 -5.81 0.54
C MET A 35 -1.18 -5.46 -0.62
N GLY A 36 -1.60 -6.44 -1.41
CA GLY A 36 -2.56 -6.24 -2.49
C GLY A 36 -3.92 -5.72 -1.99
N ASP A 37 -4.44 -6.32 -0.92
CA ASP A 37 -5.71 -5.91 -0.31
C ASP A 37 -5.65 -4.45 0.20
N LEU A 38 -4.54 -4.07 0.86
CA LEU A 38 -4.30 -2.70 1.32
C LEU A 38 -4.23 -1.69 0.15
N VAL A 39 -3.58 -2.05 -0.95
CA VAL A 39 -3.48 -1.19 -2.14
C VAL A 39 -4.85 -1.03 -2.80
N VAL A 40 -5.64 -2.10 -2.90
CA VAL A 40 -7.02 -2.02 -3.42
C VAL A 40 -7.88 -1.13 -2.53
N GLU A 41 -7.80 -1.28 -1.21
CA GLU A 41 -8.53 -0.43 -0.27
C GLU A 41 -8.14 1.05 -0.43
N ALA A 42 -6.84 1.34 -0.52
CA ALA A 42 -6.34 2.70 -0.74
C ALA A 42 -6.81 3.27 -2.09
N LEU A 43 -6.78 2.45 -3.15
CA LEU A 43 -7.26 2.86 -4.48
C LEU A 43 -8.76 3.16 -4.48
N VAL A 44 -9.57 2.33 -3.82
CA VAL A 44 -11.01 2.56 -3.67
C VAL A 44 -11.27 3.90 -2.97
N LYS A 45 -10.51 4.21 -1.90
CA LYS A 45 -10.62 5.51 -1.22
C LYS A 45 -10.25 6.69 -2.14
N ILE A 46 -9.30 6.53 -3.06
CA ILE A 46 -8.86 7.58 -3.99
C ILE A 46 -9.83 7.79 -5.17
N ILE A 47 -10.57 6.75 -5.59
CA ILE A 47 -11.49 6.86 -6.74
C ILE A 47 -12.91 7.27 -6.34
N VAL A 48 -13.32 7.01 -5.09
CA VAL A 48 -14.68 7.26 -4.59
C VAL A 48 -14.82 8.63 -3.90
N TYR A 49 -13.72 9.20 -3.39
CA TYR A 49 -13.68 10.51 -2.72
C TYR A 49 -12.73 11.46 -3.47
#